data_AF-A0A3S9MXT0-F1
#
_entry.id   AF-A0A3S9MXT0-F1
#
_cell.length_a   1.000
_cell.length_b   1.000
_cell.length_c   1.000
_cell.angle_alpha   90.00
_cell.angle_beta   90.00
_cell.angle_gamma   90.00
#
_symmetry.space_group_name_H-M   'P 1'
#
loop_
_entity.id
_entity.type
_entity.pdbx_description
1 polymer ?
#
loop_
_entity_poly.entity_id
_entity_poly.type
_entity_poly.pdbx_seq_one_letter_code
_entity_poly.pdbx_strand_id
1 'polypeptide(L)'
;MKIVFGLLSFLLLASCSQNNHVEKLKHLEGYWTIDTVVKDDGEVKEFPFTNHMDFFEVNGSQGTKSRVSPTYDGTFIVYGDPVKFSWSAMDDALILQFKDGEQSYKQTVEKATEETLQLVHTDGTIYNYTSHKPDYEE
;
A
#
# COMPACT_ATOMS: atom_id res chain seq x y z
N MET A 1 10.41 -24.62 56.99
CA MET A 1 11.07 -23.96 55.84
C MET A 1 10.16 -24.19 54.65
N LYS A 2 9.37 -23.22 54.16
CA LYS A 2 9.78 -22.14 53.22
C LYS A 2 10.68 -22.76 52.14
N ILE A 3 10.30 -22.84 50.87
CA ILE A 3 10.14 -21.69 49.98
C ILE A 3 9.08 -21.96 48.89
N VAL A 4 8.14 -21.02 48.75
CA VAL A 4 7.31 -20.81 47.56
C VAL A 4 8.21 -20.20 46.48
N PHE A 5 8.43 -20.91 45.37
CA PHE A 5 8.87 -20.31 44.09
C PHE A 5 7.70 -20.58 43.14
N GLY A 6 6.79 -19.63 42.92
CA GLY A 6 7.09 -18.31 42.42
C GLY A 6 6.80 -18.32 40.92
N LEU A 7 5.52 -18.47 40.58
CA LEU A 7 4.94 -18.26 39.27
C LEU A 7 5.26 -16.82 38.87
N LEU A 8 6.30 -16.60 38.05
CA LEU A 8 6.73 -15.25 37.70
C LEU A 8 6.90 -15.10 36.19
N SER A 9 6.08 -14.19 35.67
CA SER A 9 6.18 -13.49 34.39
C SER A 9 5.93 -14.27 33.11
N PHE A 10 4.67 -14.68 32.96
CA PHE A 10 3.97 -14.54 31.68
C PHE A 10 3.48 -13.08 31.57
N LEU A 11 4.37 -12.16 31.21
CA LEU A 11 4.01 -10.75 31.00
C LEU A 11 5.00 -10.08 30.06
N LEU A 12 4.92 -10.47 28.79
CA LEU A 12 5.25 -9.57 27.68
C LEU A 12 4.07 -9.61 26.69
N LEU A 13 2.93 -9.10 27.18
CA LEU A 13 1.93 -8.48 26.33
C LEU A 13 2.56 -7.18 25.79
N ALA A 14 3.39 -7.29 24.76
CA ALA A 14 3.59 -6.17 23.85
C ALA A 14 2.48 -6.25 22.80
N SER A 15 1.27 -5.87 23.20
CA SER A 15 0.25 -5.47 22.24
C SER A 15 0.73 -4.14 21.66
N CYS A 16 1.60 -4.21 20.66
CA CYS A 16 1.80 -3.10 19.74
C CYS A 16 0.54 -2.99 18.88
N SER A 17 -0.51 -2.35 19.39
CA SER A 17 -1.48 -1.68 18.52
C SER A 17 -0.84 -0.36 18.02
N GLN A 18 0.38 -0.46 17.47
CA GLN A 18 1.09 0.68 16.90
C GLN A 18 0.31 1.10 15.66
N ASN A 19 -0.30 2.28 15.71
CA ASN A 19 -1.02 2.99 14.66
C ASN A 19 -0.72 2.44 13.25
N ASN A 20 -1.44 1.37 12.87
CA ASN A 20 -1.13 0.57 11.68
C ASN A 20 -1.19 1.44 10.42
N HIS A 21 -2.09 2.43 10.42
CA HIS A 21 -2.22 3.40 9.34
C HIS A 21 -0.97 4.26 9.11
N VAL A 22 -0.17 4.58 10.14
CA VAL A 22 1.05 5.41 9.98
C VAL A 22 2.11 4.63 9.22
N GLU A 23 2.37 3.39 9.60
CA GLU A 23 3.30 2.52 8.88
C GLU A 23 2.78 2.21 7.47
N LYS A 24 1.47 1.97 7.32
CA LYS A 24 0.86 1.80 5.98
C LYS A 24 1.06 3.02 5.10
N LEU A 25 0.89 4.23 5.64
CA LEU A 25 1.07 5.47 4.88
C LEU A 25 2.53 5.67 4.48
N LYS A 26 3.47 5.42 5.41
CA LYS A 26 4.91 5.46 5.14
C LYS A 26 5.32 4.49 4.04
N HIS A 27 4.75 3.28 4.02
CA HIS A 27 5.04 2.29 2.99
C HIS A 27 4.26 2.52 1.70
N LEU A 28 3.17 3.30 1.70
CA LEU A 28 2.43 3.59 0.47
C LEU A 28 3.29 4.35 -0.54
N GLU A 29 4.11 5.30 -0.08
CA GLU A 29 5.00 6.08 -0.95
C GLU A 29 6.03 5.20 -1.64
N GLY A 30 6.10 5.28 -2.96
CA GLY A 30 7.05 4.51 -3.76
C GLY A 30 6.48 3.97 -5.06
N TYR A 31 7.27 3.09 -5.68
CA TYR A 31 7.00 2.49 -6.98
C TYR A 31 6.45 1.08 -6.81
N TRP A 32 5.31 0.82 -7.45
CA TRP A 32 4.55 -0.41 -7.28
C TRP A 32 4.23 -1.05 -8.62
N THR A 33 4.66 -2.29 -8.81
CA THR A 33 4.27 -3.13 -9.95
C THR A 33 3.01 -3.88 -9.58
N ILE A 34 1.97 -3.80 -10.43
CA ILE A 34 0.75 -4.58 -10.24
C ILE A 34 1.02 -6.03 -10.60
N ASP A 35 0.71 -6.96 -9.70
CA ASP A 35 0.86 -8.40 -9.94
C ASP A 35 -0.47 -9.02 -10.38
N THR A 36 -1.52 -8.76 -9.61
CA THR A 36 -2.86 -9.32 -9.86
C THR A 36 -3.98 -8.35 -9.52
N VAL A 37 -5.09 -8.49 -10.23
CA VAL A 37 -6.38 -7.88 -9.90
C VAL A 37 -7.40 -8.99 -9.74
N VAL A 38 -8.01 -9.07 -8.56
CA VAL A 38 -9.05 -10.05 -8.22
C VAL A 38 -10.37 -9.32 -8.10
N LYS A 39 -11.33 -9.64 -8.96
CA LYS A 39 -12.68 -9.08 -8.92
C LYS A 39 -13.50 -9.68 -7.78
N ASP A 40 -14.61 -9.03 -7.46
CA ASP A 40 -15.58 -9.46 -6.45
C ASP A 40 -16.20 -10.83 -6.75
N ASP A 41 -16.35 -11.18 -8.03
CA ASP A 41 -16.79 -12.49 -8.51
C ASP A 41 -15.72 -13.59 -8.47
N GLY A 42 -14.49 -13.24 -8.08
CA GLY A 42 -13.33 -14.13 -8.00
C GLY A 42 -12.52 -14.26 -9.29
N GLU A 43 -12.87 -13.55 -10.36
CA GLU A 43 -12.04 -13.50 -11.58
C GLU A 43 -10.66 -12.89 -11.25
N VAL A 44 -9.60 -13.62 -11.60
CA VAL A 44 -8.22 -13.17 -11.40
C VAL A 44 -7.60 -12.78 -12.74
N LYS A 45 -7.04 -11.57 -12.80
CA LYS A 45 -6.23 -11.09 -13.91
C LYS A 45 -4.80 -10.85 -13.44
N GLU A 46 -3.85 -11.53 -14.08
CA GLU A 46 -2.42 -11.42 -13.77
C GLU A 46 -1.70 -10.46 -14.73
N PHE A 47 -0.63 -9.81 -14.23
CA PHE A 47 0.18 -8.83 -14.96
C PHE A 47 1.71 -9.10 -14.88
N PRO A 48 2.20 -10.34 -15.11
CA PRO A 48 3.59 -10.73 -14.80
C PRO A 48 4.69 -10.05 -15.63
N PHE A 49 4.35 -9.38 -16.74
CA PHE A 49 5.32 -8.82 -17.69
C PHE A 49 5.11 -7.33 -17.96
N THR A 50 4.52 -6.59 -17.02
CA THR A 50 4.32 -5.14 -17.18
C THR A 50 5.60 -4.37 -16.86
N ASN A 51 5.99 -3.46 -17.74
CA ASN A 51 7.00 -2.44 -17.46
C ASN A 51 6.38 -1.15 -16.86
N HIS A 52 5.05 -1.12 -16.72
CA HIS A 52 4.34 -0.01 -16.10
C HIS A 52 4.19 -0.26 -14.60
N MET A 53 4.44 0.81 -13.84
CA MET A 53 4.32 0.88 -12.40
C MET A 53 3.38 2.01 -12.00
N ASP A 54 2.84 1.92 -10.80
CA ASP A 54 2.14 3.00 -10.12
C ASP A 54 3.13 3.65 -9.14
N PHE A 55 3.39 4.93 -9.29
CA PHE A 55 4.15 5.73 -8.34
C PHE A 55 3.19 6.51 -7.44
N PHE A 56 3.28 6.29 -6.14
CA PHE A 56 2.50 7.00 -5.13
C PHE A 56 3.40 8.00 -4.40
N GLU A 57 2.93 9.23 -4.31
CA GLU A 57 3.57 10.31 -3.56
C GLU A 57 2.55 10.93 -2.61
N VAL A 58 2.92 11.17 -1.34
CA VAL A 58 2.05 11.73 -0.31
C VAL A 58 2.59 13.10 0.13
N ASN A 59 1.72 14.10 0.13
CA ASN A 59 2.02 15.47 0.51
C ASN A 59 0.98 15.95 1.53
N GLY A 60 1.32 15.88 2.82
CA GLY A 60 0.37 16.19 3.90
C GLY A 60 -0.80 15.22 3.89
N SER A 61 -2.03 15.73 3.80
CA SER A 61 -3.28 14.94 3.74
C SER A 61 -3.73 14.58 2.32
N GLN A 62 -2.91 14.88 1.32
CA GLN A 62 -3.17 14.61 -0.10
C GLN A 62 -2.04 13.78 -0.70
N GLY A 63 -2.24 13.28 -1.91
CA GLY A 63 -1.22 12.58 -2.66
C GLY A 63 -1.58 12.45 -4.14
N THR A 64 -0.65 11.88 -4.91
CA THR A 64 -0.80 11.61 -6.34
C THR A 64 -0.37 10.19 -6.66
N LYS A 65 -1.12 9.58 -7.58
CA LYS A 65 -0.81 8.30 -8.21
C LYS A 65 -0.50 8.54 -9.68
N SER A 66 0.73 8.26 -10.10
CA SER A 66 1.19 8.42 -11.47
C SER A 66 1.52 7.07 -12.09
N ARG A 67 1.13 6.85 -13.35
CA ARG A 67 1.60 5.67 -14.10
C ARG A 67 2.97 6.00 -14.66
N VAL A 68 3.97 5.17 -14.37
CA VAL A 68 5.36 5.40 -14.81
C VAL A 68 5.99 4.13 -15.40
N SER A 69 7.04 4.30 -16.21
CA SER A 69 7.94 3.20 -16.60
C SER A 69 9.39 3.66 -16.49
N PRO A 70 10.30 2.77 -16.04
CA PRO A 70 11.71 3.08 -15.99
C PRO A 70 12.29 3.14 -17.41
N THR A 71 13.30 3.98 -17.59
CA THR A 71 14.11 4.07 -18.81
C THR A 71 15.49 3.46 -18.57
N TYR A 72 16.22 3.18 -19.65
CA TYR A 72 17.59 2.67 -19.57
C TYR A 72 18.59 3.63 -18.91
N ASP A 73 18.30 4.94 -18.93
CA ASP A 73 19.15 5.96 -18.30
C ASP A 73 18.79 6.23 -16.82
N GLY A 74 17.89 5.43 -16.25
CA GLY A 74 17.48 5.53 -14.85
C GLY A 74 16.46 6.63 -14.56
N THR A 75 15.89 7.25 -15.59
CA THR A 75 14.75 8.17 -15.45
C THR A 75 13.41 7.42 -15.55
N PHE A 76 12.30 8.16 -15.42
CA PHE A 76 10.96 7.61 -15.54
C PHE A 76 10.16 8.36 -16.59
N ILE A 77 9.47 7.62 -17.47
CA ILE A 77 8.44 8.16 -18.35
C ILE A 77 7.13 8.15 -17.58
N VAL A 78 6.48 9.30 -17.46
CA VAL A 78 5.13 9.43 -16.88
C VAL A 78 4.09 9.30 -17.99
N TYR A 79 3.05 8.50 -17.75
CA TYR A 79 1.96 8.25 -18.68
C TYR A 79 0.65 8.81 -18.17
N GLY A 80 -0.05 9.54 -19.05
CA GLY A 80 -1.32 10.17 -18.71
C GLY A 80 -1.17 11.25 -17.62
N ASP A 81 -2.31 11.69 -17.11
CA ASP A 81 -2.35 12.66 -16.01
C ASP A 81 -2.28 11.96 -14.65
N PRO A 82 -1.48 12.46 -13.69
CA PRO A 82 -1.49 11.97 -12.32
C PRO A 82 -2.89 12.04 -11.71
N VAL A 83 -3.28 10.96 -11.03
CA VAL A 83 -4.57 10.89 -10.33
C VAL A 83 -4.36 11.35 -8.90
N LYS A 84 -5.00 12.46 -8.53
CA LYS A 84 -4.96 12.97 -7.15
C LYS A 84 -5.83 12.12 -6.22
N PHE A 85 -5.36 11.97 -4.99
CA PHE A 85 -6.13 11.41 -3.89
C PHE A 85 -5.97 12.24 -2.62
N SER A 86 -6.97 12.14 -1.75
CA SER A 86 -6.82 12.46 -0.33
C SER A 86 -6.79 11.17 0.47
N TRP A 87 -6.21 11.21 1.67
CA TRP A 87 -6.21 10.05 2.55
C TRP A 87 -6.76 10.41 3.92
N SER A 88 -7.37 9.43 4.56
CA SER A 88 -7.87 9.54 5.93
C SER A 88 -7.58 8.26 6.69
N ALA A 89 -7.21 8.39 7.96
CA ALA A 89 -7.06 7.26 8.87
C ALA A 89 -8.22 7.21 9.86
N MET A 90 -8.83 6.04 10.03
CA MET A 90 -9.79 5.75 11.08
C MET A 90 -9.41 4.39 11.68
N ASP A 91 -9.07 4.39 12.98
CA ASP A 91 -8.53 3.21 13.67
C ASP A 91 -7.32 2.62 12.93
N ASP A 92 -7.42 1.37 12.45
CA ASP A 92 -6.37 0.66 11.69
C ASP A 92 -6.54 0.76 10.15
N ALA A 93 -7.60 1.45 9.70
CA ALA A 93 -7.88 1.61 8.28
C ALA A 93 -7.25 2.90 7.74
N LEU A 94 -6.49 2.76 6.65
CA LEU A 94 -6.03 3.87 5.81
C LEU A 94 -6.85 3.84 4.52
N ILE A 95 -7.64 4.89 4.29
CA ILE A 95 -8.55 4.99 3.14
C ILE A 95 -8.04 6.08 2.21
N LEU A 96 -7.87 5.74 0.95
CA LEU A 96 -7.55 6.65 -0.15
C LEU A 96 -8.82 7.00 -0.89
N GLN A 97 -9.12 8.29 -1.03
CA GLN A 97 -10.21 8.80 -1.85
C GLN A 97 -9.63 9.44 -3.11
N PHE A 98 -9.86 8.81 -4.26
CA PHE A 98 -9.40 9.27 -5.56
C PHE A 98 -10.49 10.07 -6.25
N LYS A 99 -10.07 11.13 -6.96
CA LYS A 99 -10.94 12.06 -7.68
C LYS A 99 -11.99 12.75 -6.77
N ASP A 100 -12.62 13.78 -7.31
CA ASP A 100 -13.72 14.50 -6.66
C ASP A 100 -15.03 14.33 -7.45
N GLY A 101 -16.17 14.54 -6.79
CA GLY A 101 -17.49 14.51 -7.41
C GLY A 101 -18.00 13.10 -7.75
N GLU A 102 -18.80 12.99 -8.81
CA GLU A 102 -19.52 11.75 -9.17
C GLU A 102 -18.60 10.59 -9.62
N GLN A 103 -17.37 10.90 -10.04
CA GLN A 103 -16.37 9.90 -10.42
C GLN A 103 -15.43 9.52 -9.28
N SER A 104 -15.70 10.00 -8.06
CA SER A 104 -14.90 9.66 -6.89
C SER A 104 -15.06 8.20 -6.52
N TYR A 105 -13.96 7.59 -6.08
CA TYR A 105 -13.96 6.22 -5.57
C TYR A 105 -12.95 6.10 -4.45
N LYS A 106 -13.09 5.05 -3.64
CA LYS A 106 -12.21 4.80 -2.50
C LYS A 106 -11.50 3.47 -2.63
N GLN A 107 -10.28 3.45 -2.12
CA GLN A 107 -9.53 2.22 -1.91
C GLN A 107 -9.01 2.18 -0.48
N THR A 108 -9.20 1.06 0.20
CA THR A 108 -8.61 0.81 1.51
C THR A 108 -7.22 0.20 1.31
N VAL A 109 -6.23 0.73 2.02
CA VAL A 109 -4.90 0.13 2.11
C VAL A 109 -4.97 -0.99 3.15
N GLU A 110 -5.17 -2.21 2.66
CA GLU A 110 -5.29 -3.39 3.51
C GLU A 110 -3.93 -3.80 4.06
N LYS A 111 -2.91 -3.78 3.19
CA LYS A 111 -1.51 -4.07 3.53
C LYS A 111 -0.59 -3.09 2.81
N ALA A 112 0.41 -2.57 3.51
CA ALA A 112 1.53 -1.85 2.92
C ALA A 112 2.78 -2.12 3.76
N THR A 113 3.79 -2.71 3.13
CA THR A 113 5.11 -3.02 3.70
C THR A 113 6.19 -2.56 2.72
N GLU A 114 7.47 -2.79 3.02
CA GLU A 114 8.55 -2.50 2.08
C GLU A 114 8.50 -3.30 0.76
N GLU A 115 7.73 -4.39 0.71
CA GLU A 115 7.72 -5.33 -0.41
C GLU A 115 6.35 -5.49 -1.05
N THR A 116 5.27 -5.28 -0.29
CA THR A 116 3.91 -5.61 -0.75
C THR A 116 2.95 -4.48 -0.45
N LEU A 117 2.07 -4.20 -1.40
CA LEU A 117 0.95 -3.28 -1.26
C LEU A 117 -0.33 -4.00 -1.73
N GLN A 118 -1.39 -3.89 -0.94
CA GLN A 118 -2.71 -4.38 -1.29
C GLN A 118 -3.74 -3.26 -1.12
N LEU A 119 -4.45 -2.97 -2.21
CA LEU A 119 -5.53 -1.99 -2.24
C LEU A 119 -6.85 -2.71 -2.49
N VAL A 120 -7.86 -2.41 -1.68
CA VAL A 120 -9.22 -2.96 -1.84
C VAL A 120 -10.15 -1.83 -2.24
N HIS A 121 -10.70 -1.92 -3.44
CA HIS A 121 -11.69 -0.96 -3.94
C HIS A 121 -13.05 -1.17 -3.28
N THR A 122 -13.88 -0.13 -3.25
CA THR A 122 -15.21 -0.17 -2.61
C THR A 122 -16.19 -1.17 -3.21
N ASP A 123 -15.97 -1.63 -4.45
CA ASP A 123 -16.76 -2.69 -5.07
C ASP A 123 -16.27 -4.11 -4.72
N GLY A 124 -15.20 -4.24 -3.91
CA GLY A 124 -14.60 -5.51 -3.55
C GLY A 124 -13.41 -5.94 -4.41
N THR A 125 -13.07 -5.20 -5.47
CA THR A 125 -11.90 -5.51 -6.30
C THR A 125 -10.60 -5.35 -5.51
N ILE A 126 -9.76 -6.38 -5.49
CA ILE A 126 -8.47 -6.40 -4.79
C ILE A 126 -7.35 -6.23 -5.81
N TYR A 127 -6.45 -5.29 -5.54
CA TYR A 127 -5.25 -5.01 -6.34
C TYR A 127 -4.02 -5.38 -5.51
N ASN A 128 -3.24 -6.35 -5.98
CA ASN A 128 -2.02 -6.79 -5.34
C ASN A 128 -0.80 -6.28 -6.10
N TYR A 129 0.14 -5.73 -5.35
CA TYR A 129 1.35 -5.11 -5.87
C TYR A 129 2.60 -5.62 -5.15
N THR A 130 3.70 -5.62 -5.89
CA THR A 130 5.05 -5.81 -5.38
C THR A 130 5.85 -4.51 -5.55
N SER A 131 6.64 -4.16 -4.53
CA SER A 131 7.49 -2.97 -4.55
C SER A 131 8.53 -3.12 -5.64
N HIS A 132 8.70 -2.09 -6.47
CA HIS A 132 9.82 -2.02 -7.37
C HIS A 132 10.99 -1.32 -6.68
N LYS A 133 11.98 -2.11 -6.27
CA LYS A 133 13.31 -1.60 -5.93
C LYS A 133 14.17 -1.83 -7.17
N PRO A 134 14.65 -0.77 -7.85
CA PRO A 134 15.54 -0.99 -8.96
C PRO A 134 16.83 -1.66 -8.46
N ASP A 135 17.20 -2.78 -9.05
CA ASP A 135 18.47 -3.48 -8.81
C ASP A 135 19.62 -2.66 -9.41
N TYR A 136 19.90 -1.49 -8.84
CA TYR A 136 21.19 -0.85 -9.06
C TYR A 136 22.16 -1.49 -8.06
N GLU A 137 22.77 -2.61 -8.45
CA GLU A 137 23.99 -3.08 -7.79
C GLU A 137 25.05 -1.96 -7.89
N GLU A 138 25.53 -1.48 -6.74
CA GLU A 138 26.71 -0.60 -6.62
C GLU A 138 28.01 -1.35 -6.96
#